data_AF-A0A6C0AI13-F1
#
_entry.id   AF-A0A6C0AI13-F1
#
_cell.length_a   1.000
_cell.length_b   1.000
_cell.length_c   1.000
_cell.angle_alpha   90.00
_cell.angle_beta   90.00
_cell.angle_gamma   90.00
#
_symmetry.space_group_name_H-M   'P 1'
#
loop_
_entity.id
_entity.type
_entity.pdbx_description
1 polymer ?
#
loop_
_entity_poly.entity_id
_entity_poly.type
_entity_poly.pdbx_seq_one_letter_code
_entity_poly.pdbx_strand_id
1 'polypeptide(L)'
;MGDTGPTYIMTLDDLVQYHDTTRESEEKDKASMIYIINPSTSGIQQNLIQWASAGFPVDYQVLSVALIHPSPCSDGKVRDMQEYIFYLTGTYIAPLTIAFQSKFLGIEFSYTITGNIINLHACKA
;
A
#
# COMPACT_ATOMS: atom_id res chain seq x y z
N MET A 1 -5.16 -33.72 -37.93
CA MET A 1 -5.35 -34.42 -36.65
C MET A 1 -5.28 -33.35 -35.59
N GLY A 2 -6.39 -33.11 -34.89
CA GLY A 2 -6.56 -31.95 -34.01
C GLY A 2 -5.79 -32.14 -32.71
N ASP A 3 -4.93 -31.18 -32.40
CA ASP A 3 -4.24 -31.09 -31.12
C ASP A 3 -5.25 -30.54 -30.10
N THR A 4 -5.88 -31.45 -29.34
CA THR A 4 -6.66 -31.03 -28.17
C THR A 4 -5.66 -30.68 -27.08
N GLY A 5 -5.33 -29.38 -27.01
CA GLY A 5 -4.50 -28.83 -25.94
C GLY A 5 -5.00 -29.26 -24.55
N PRO A 6 -4.14 -29.18 -23.51
CA PRO A 6 -4.45 -29.73 -22.20
C PRO A 6 -5.77 -29.18 -21.66
N THR A 7 -6.71 -30.08 -21.38
CA THR A 7 -7.97 -29.76 -20.69
C THR A 7 -7.63 -29.37 -19.25
N TYR A 8 -7.65 -28.07 -18.95
CA TYR A 8 -7.47 -27.59 -17.58
C TYR A 8 -8.73 -27.93 -16.77
N ILE A 9 -8.63 -28.91 -15.87
CA ILE A 9 -9.68 -29.23 -14.91
C ILE A 9 -9.36 -28.46 -13.63
N MET A 10 -10.12 -27.39 -13.36
CA MET A 10 -10.06 -26.67 -12.10
C MET A 10 -10.78 -27.49 -11.01
N THR A 11 -10.11 -27.73 -9.90
CA THR A 11 -10.65 -28.45 -8.75
C THR A 11 -11.20 -27.50 -7.68
N LEU A 12 -12.00 -28.03 -6.75
CA LEU A 12 -12.42 -27.27 -5.57
C LEU A 12 -11.22 -26.86 -4.70
N ASP A 13 -10.18 -27.71 -4.63
CA ASP A 13 -8.96 -27.40 -3.88
C ASP A 13 -8.20 -26.24 -4.52
N ASP A 14 -8.18 -26.14 -5.86
CA ASP A 14 -7.60 -24.99 -6.56
C ASP A 14 -8.34 -23.68 -6.22
N LEU A 15 -9.67 -23.73 -6.09
CA LEU A 15 -10.48 -22.57 -5.71
C LEU A 15 -10.22 -22.12 -4.27
N VAL A 16 -10.13 -23.07 -3.33
CA VAL A 16 -9.79 -22.79 -1.93
C VAL A 16 -8.39 -22.20 -1.85
N GLN A 17 -7.41 -22.80 -2.52
CA GLN A 17 -6.04 -22.30 -2.54
C GLN A 17 -5.94 -20.90 -3.12
N TYR A 18 -6.68 -20.61 -4.20
CA TYR A 18 -6.74 -19.27 -4.78
C TYR A 18 -7.29 -18.23 -3.78
N HIS A 19 -8.41 -18.55 -3.12
CA HIS A 19 -9.02 -17.69 -2.12
C HIS A 19 -8.06 -17.41 -0.95
N ASP A 20 -7.43 -18.45 -0.41
CA ASP A 20 -6.55 -18.33 0.76
C ASP A 20 -5.29 -17.53 0.42
N THR A 21 -4.70 -17.75 -0.76
CA THR A 21 -3.55 -16.98 -1.25
C THR A 21 -3.91 -15.50 -1.44
N THR A 22 -5.12 -15.23 -1.94
CA THR A 22 -5.63 -13.86 -2.11
C THR A 22 -5.78 -13.17 -0.76
N ARG A 23 -6.42 -13.84 0.20
CA ARG A 23 -6.59 -13.33 1.56
C ARG A 23 -5.26 -13.10 2.28
N GLU A 24 -4.29 -14.00 2.14
CA GLU A 24 -2.95 -13.79 2.68
C GLU A 24 -2.27 -12.55 2.10
N SER A 25 -2.50 -12.27 0.81
CA SER A 25 -1.97 -11.06 0.16
C SER A 25 -2.59 -9.79 0.74
N GLU A 26 -3.89 -9.80 1.01
CA GLU A 26 -4.60 -8.68 1.65
C GLU A 26 -4.12 -8.43 3.09
N GLU A 27 -3.86 -9.48 3.87
CA GLU A 27 -3.29 -9.34 5.22
C GLU A 27 -1.86 -8.77 5.17
N LYS A 28 -1.06 -9.16 4.18
CA LYS A 28 0.28 -8.56 3.96
C LYS A 28 0.19 -7.08 3.58
N ASP A 29 -0.76 -6.73 2.71
CA ASP A 29 -0.99 -5.34 2.31
C ASP A 29 -1.47 -4.50 3.50
N LYS A 30 -2.40 -5.03 4.30
CA LYS A 30 -2.87 -4.41 5.54
C LYS A 30 -1.74 -4.19 6.54
N ALA A 31 -0.88 -5.19 6.72
CA ALA A 31 0.30 -5.05 7.56
C ALA A 31 1.25 -3.97 7.02
N SER A 32 1.42 -3.86 5.70
CA SER A 32 2.25 -2.83 5.06
C SER A 32 1.69 -1.42 5.26
N MET A 33 0.37 -1.27 5.35
CA MET A 33 -0.26 0.02 5.65
C MET A 33 0.07 0.56 7.05
N ILE A 34 0.62 -0.26 7.96
CA ILE A 34 1.01 0.21 9.29
C ILE A 34 2.05 1.32 9.24
N TYR A 35 2.91 1.36 8.21
CA TYR A 35 3.93 2.40 8.06
C TYR A 35 3.33 3.79 7.83
N ILE A 36 2.12 3.85 7.25
CA ILE A 36 1.37 5.10 7.02
C ILE A 36 0.44 5.38 8.21
N ILE A 37 -0.25 4.37 8.75
CA ILE A 37 -1.20 4.53 9.87
C ILE A 37 -0.47 4.89 11.16
N ASN A 38 0.62 4.18 11.46
CA ASN A 38 1.39 4.35 12.68
C ASN A 38 2.90 4.22 12.43
N PRO A 39 3.53 5.24 11.80
CA PRO A 39 4.98 5.26 11.69
C PRO A 39 5.59 5.21 13.10
N SER A 40 6.45 4.22 13.33
CA SER A 40 7.42 4.35 14.41
C SER A 40 8.36 5.48 14.05
N THR A 41 8.75 6.29 15.04
CA THR A 41 9.77 7.34 14.83
C THR A 41 11.03 6.74 14.22
N SER A 42 11.47 5.57 14.70
CA SER A 42 12.62 4.84 14.15
C SER A 42 12.47 4.46 12.67
N GLY A 43 11.26 4.15 12.20
CA GLY A 43 11.01 3.64 10.85
C GLY A 43 11.22 4.68 9.76
N ILE A 44 10.88 5.94 10.00
CA ILE A 44 11.04 7.03 9.02
C ILE A 44 12.17 8.01 9.36
N GLN A 45 12.69 7.97 10.59
CA GLN A 45 13.75 8.88 11.03
C GLN A 45 14.97 8.86 10.12
N GLN A 46 15.42 7.68 9.65
CA GLN A 46 16.56 7.60 8.75
C GLN A 46 16.30 8.35 7.43
N ASN A 47 15.10 8.20 6.86
CA ASN A 47 14.72 8.87 5.61
C ASN A 47 14.59 10.39 5.79
N LEU A 48 14.09 10.84 6.95
CA LEU A 48 14.04 12.26 7.30
C LEU A 48 15.43 12.86 7.56
N ILE A 49 16.36 12.10 8.16
CA ILE A 49 17.76 12.53 8.32
C ILE A 49 18.44 12.66 6.95
N GLN A 50 18.18 11.73 6.03
CA GLN A 50 18.69 11.82 4.66
C GLN A 50 18.13 13.05 3.94
N TRP A 51 16.82 13.29 4.05
CA TRP A 51 16.18 14.50 3.53
C TRP A 51 16.79 15.79 4.08
N ALA A 52 17.01 15.85 5.41
CA ALA A 52 17.66 16.99 6.06
C ALA A 52 19.10 17.18 5.59
N SER A 53 19.86 16.08 5.45
CA SER A 53 21.25 16.10 4.97
C SER A 53 21.35 16.55 3.51
N ALA A 54 20.31 16.31 2.71
CA ALA A 54 20.19 16.80 1.34
C ALA A 54 19.76 18.28 1.25
N GLY A 55 19.53 18.95 2.38
CA GLY A 55 19.15 20.38 2.42
C GLY A 55 17.66 20.65 2.29
N PHE A 56 16.80 19.68 2.65
CA PHE A 56 15.33 19.79 2.57
C PHE A 56 14.78 20.05 1.16
N PRO A 57 15.14 19.25 0.13
CA PRO A 57 14.53 19.35 -1.19
C PRO A 57 13.01 19.18 -1.12
N VAL A 58 12.27 19.91 -1.96
CA VAL A 58 10.81 19.82 -2.07
C VAL A 58 10.41 18.48 -2.70
N ASP A 59 9.26 17.95 -2.33
CA ASP A 59 8.67 16.69 -2.81
C ASP A 59 9.58 15.45 -2.63
N TYR A 60 10.40 15.45 -1.58
CA TYR A 60 11.33 14.36 -1.33
C TYR A 60 10.58 13.10 -0.85
N GLN A 61 10.69 12.01 -1.60
CA GLN A 61 10.05 10.75 -1.23
C GLN A 61 10.68 10.17 0.04
N VAL A 62 9.89 10.09 1.11
CA VAL A 62 10.33 9.59 2.43
C VAL A 62 9.80 8.20 2.74
N LEU A 63 8.74 7.75 2.08
CA LEU A 63 8.18 6.41 2.22
C LEU A 63 7.56 5.98 0.90
N SER A 64 7.68 4.69 0.59
CA SER A 64 6.96 4.05 -0.52
C SER A 64 6.41 2.73 -0.02
N VAL A 65 5.11 2.55 -0.14
CA VAL A 65 4.40 1.32 0.21
C VAL A 65 3.82 0.73 -1.06
N ALA A 66 4.39 -0.39 -1.49
CA ALA A 66 3.86 -1.16 -2.62
C ALA A 66 2.88 -2.21 -2.09
N LEU A 67 1.66 -2.20 -2.61
CA LEU A 67 0.63 -3.18 -2.31
C LEU A 67 0.54 -4.21 -3.44
N ILE A 68 0.18 -5.44 -3.10
CA ILE A 68 -0.14 -6.49 -4.06
C ILE A 68 -1.42 -6.10 -4.80
N HIS A 69 -2.44 -5.66 -4.06
CA HIS A 69 -3.77 -5.27 -4.56
C HIS A 69 -4.36 -6.32 -5.52
N PRO A 70 -4.76 -7.49 -4.99
CA PRO A 70 -5.34 -8.55 -5.80
C PRO A 70 -6.66 -8.09 -6.42
N SER A 71 -6.88 -8.52 -7.67
CA SER A 71 -8.08 -8.22 -8.44
C SER A 71 -8.61 -9.49 -9.11
N PRO A 72 -9.77 -10.04 -8.68
CA PRO A 72 -10.61 -9.55 -7.59
C PRO A 72 -9.98 -9.81 -6.20
N CYS A 73 -10.46 -9.06 -5.20
CA CYS A 73 -10.15 -9.30 -3.78
C CYS A 73 -10.76 -10.63 -3.30
N SER A 74 -10.43 -11.06 -2.07
CA SER A 74 -10.90 -12.32 -1.47
C SER A 74 -12.42 -12.40 -1.35
N ASP A 75 -13.10 -11.26 -1.25
CA ASP A 75 -14.56 -11.16 -1.24
C ASP A 75 -15.20 -11.10 -2.65
N GLY A 76 -14.40 -11.30 -3.70
CA GLY A 76 -14.83 -11.34 -5.09
C GLY A 76 -15.06 -9.97 -5.72
N LYS A 77 -14.86 -8.87 -5.00
CA LYS A 77 -15.03 -7.52 -5.56
C LYS A 77 -13.74 -7.02 -6.19
N VAL A 78 -13.87 -6.36 -7.34
CA VAL A 78 -12.80 -5.56 -7.94
C VAL A 78 -12.88 -4.16 -7.34
N ARG A 79 -11.75 -3.62 -6.90
CA ARG A 79 -11.64 -2.30 -6.28
C ARG A 79 -10.60 -1.48 -7.01
N ASP A 80 -10.77 -0.17 -7.03
CA ASP A 80 -9.63 0.72 -7.29
C ASP A 80 -8.74 0.87 -6.04
N MET A 81 -7.61 1.54 -6.17
CA MET A 81 -6.68 1.70 -5.06
C MET A 81 -7.26 2.48 -3.86
N GLN A 82 -8.12 3.46 -4.10
CA GLN A 82 -8.73 4.24 -3.01
C GLN A 82 -9.73 3.37 -2.24
N GLU A 83 -10.57 2.64 -2.96
CA GLU A 83 -11.51 1.66 -2.39
C GLU A 83 -10.78 0.52 -1.68
N TYR A 84 -9.65 0.07 -2.21
CA TYR A 84 -8.84 -0.98 -1.60
C TYR A 84 -8.16 -0.51 -0.31
N ILE A 85 -7.61 0.71 -0.28
CA ILE A 85 -7.08 1.31 0.95
C ILE A 85 -8.18 1.42 2.01
N PHE A 86 -9.38 1.86 1.62
CA PHE A 86 -10.53 1.90 2.53
C PHE A 86 -10.92 0.51 3.03
N TYR A 87 -10.90 -0.50 2.15
CA TYR A 87 -11.17 -1.88 2.51
C TYR A 87 -10.17 -2.44 3.52
N LEU A 88 -8.87 -2.18 3.34
CA LEU A 88 -7.82 -2.67 4.24
C LEU A 88 -7.81 -1.97 5.60
N THR A 89 -8.05 -0.66 5.60
CA THR A 89 -7.77 0.21 6.76
C THR A 89 -9.01 0.80 7.42
N GLY A 90 -10.17 0.75 6.76
CA GLY A 90 -11.40 1.42 7.17
C GLY A 90 -11.38 2.95 6.98
N THR A 91 -10.37 3.52 6.30
CA THR A 91 -10.23 4.96 6.08
C THR A 91 -9.49 5.24 4.77
N TYR A 92 -9.71 6.42 4.18
CA TYR A 92 -9.01 6.84 2.97
C TYR A 92 -7.58 7.34 3.25
N ILE A 93 -6.73 7.33 2.24
CA ILE A 93 -5.32 7.72 2.37
C ILE A 93 -5.12 9.18 2.81
N ALA A 94 -6.00 10.10 2.42
CA ALA A 94 -5.90 11.50 2.80
C ALA A 94 -6.01 11.71 4.33
N PRO A 95 -7.06 11.23 5.02
CA PRO A 95 -7.11 11.26 6.48
C PRO A 95 -5.94 10.54 7.17
N LEU A 96 -5.47 9.42 6.60
CA LEU A 96 -4.29 8.72 7.13
C LEU A 96 -3.03 9.58 7.04
N THR A 97 -2.84 10.30 5.94
CA THR A 97 -1.70 11.22 5.74
C THR A 97 -1.78 12.42 6.67
N ILE A 98 -2.99 12.94 6.95
CA ILE A 98 -3.18 14.02 7.93
C ILE A 98 -2.82 13.55 9.35
N ALA A 99 -3.28 12.36 9.75
CA ALA A 99 -2.94 11.76 11.04
C ALA A 99 -1.44 11.40 11.14
N PHE A 100 -0.81 11.07 10.01
CA PHE A 100 0.62 10.91 9.91
C PHE A 100 1.35 12.23 10.16
N GLN A 101 0.97 13.28 9.43
CA GLN A 101 1.57 14.62 9.52
C GLN A 101 1.45 15.21 10.92
N SER A 102 0.37 14.96 11.66
CA SER A 102 0.21 15.50 13.02
C SER A 102 1.28 15.03 14.01
N LYS A 103 2.07 14.01 13.67
CA LYS A 103 3.19 13.50 14.48
C LYS A 103 4.51 14.25 14.23
N PHE A 104 4.57 15.10 13.20
CA PHE A 104 5.79 15.78 12.77
C PHE A 104 5.54 17.29 12.68
N LEU A 105 6.22 18.06 13.53
CA LEU A 105 6.13 19.52 13.51
C LEU A 105 7.14 20.10 12.50
N GLY A 106 6.69 21.05 11.68
CA GLY A 106 7.54 21.73 10.69
C GLY A 106 7.80 20.94 9.40
N ILE A 107 7.08 19.83 9.20
CA ILE A 107 7.15 19.01 7.98
C ILE A 107 5.73 18.85 7.43
N GLU A 108 5.55 19.16 6.15
CA GLU A 108 4.32 18.86 5.41
C GLU A 108 4.51 17.54 4.65
N PHE A 109 3.47 16.70 4.66
CA PHE A 109 3.47 15.46 3.89
C PHE A 109 2.38 15.50 2.82
N SER A 110 2.78 15.19 1.59
CA SER A 110 1.87 14.90 0.49
C SER A 110 1.99 13.43 0.09
N TYR A 111 0.99 12.91 -0.62
CA TYR A 111 1.03 11.55 -1.13
C TYR A 111 0.73 11.51 -2.62
N THR A 112 1.29 10.51 -3.29
CA THR A 112 0.92 10.14 -4.66
C THR A 112 0.61 8.65 -4.71
N ILE A 113 -0.35 8.27 -5.56
CA ILE A 113 -0.63 6.86 -5.86
C ILE A 113 -0.29 6.63 -7.32
N THR A 114 0.62 5.69 -7.59
CA THR A 114 1.01 5.29 -8.94
C THR A 114 0.93 3.79 -9.06
N GLY A 115 -0.03 3.29 -9.85
CA GLY A 115 -0.37 1.86 -9.83
C GLY A 115 -0.75 1.42 -8.42
N ASN A 116 -0.12 0.37 -7.91
CA ASN A 116 -0.36 -0.15 -6.56
C ASN A 116 0.62 0.40 -5.51
N ILE A 117 1.32 1.51 -5.81
CA ILE A 117 2.33 2.09 -4.93
C ILE A 117 1.81 3.42 -4.37
N ILE A 118 1.90 3.55 -3.05
CA ILE A 118 1.62 4.79 -2.32
C ILE A 118 2.96 5.39 -1.93
N ASN A 119 3.26 6.59 -2.43
CA ASN A 119 4.46 7.34 -2.06
C ASN A 119 4.06 8.48 -1.13
N LEU A 120 4.80 8.66 -0.04
CA LEU A 120 4.74 9.86 0.79
C LEU A 120 5.96 10.73 0.49
N HIS A 121 5.69 12.01 0.31
CA HIS A 121 6.68 13.04 0.03
C HIS A 121 6.71 14.03 1.19
N ALA A 122 7.91 14.45 1.58
CA ALA A 122 8.12 15.47 2.60
C ALA A 122 8.48 16.81 1.95
N CYS A 123 7.87 17.85 2.48
CA CYS A 123 8.18 19.24 2.20
C CYS A 123 8.40 19.99 3.51
N LYS A 124 9.22 21.04 3.46
CA LYS A 124 9.39 21.94 4.60
C LYS A 124 8.18 22.87 4.66
N ALA A 125 7.53 22.92 5.82
CA ALA A 125 6.43 23.86 6.11
C ALA A 125 6.93 25.32 6.14
#